data_AF-A0A1B6JNZ3-F1
#
_entry.id   AF-A0A1B6JNZ3-F1
#
_cell.length_a   1.000
_cell.length_b   1.000
_cell.length_c   1.000
_cell.angle_alpha   90.00
_cell.angle_beta   90.00
_cell.angle_gamma   90.00
#
_symmetry.space_group_name_H-M   'P 1'
#
loop_
_entity.id
_entity.type
_entity.pdbx_description
1 polymer ?
#
loop_
_entity_poly.entity_id
_entity_poly.type
_entity_poly.pdbx_seq_one_letter_code
_entity_poly.pdbx_strand_id
1 'polypeptide(L)'
;MMSNRKLTVYNLVDKLIIGLSVCMLISLTFCRGDSFLSLSEMENLFDTEQDLVKAVNDYIRLANFELDIIRGHFRELSKIQSEIKDPASYMENPINAYSVVKRLVNEWPATFNLLEGSVPEKKLPDNWVLKDMVSWIVQWQLENGVSAETMARGLLNGTLPHAHLTAGDCYDIAV
;
A
#
# COMPACT_ATOMS: atom_id res chain seq x y z
N MET A 1 27.66 32.72 -64.83
CA MET A 1 28.10 32.76 -63.41
C MET A 1 26.98 32.61 -62.36
N MET A 2 25.69 32.55 -62.73
CA MET A 2 24.59 32.43 -61.74
C MET A 2 24.19 30.99 -61.37
N SER A 3 24.60 29.98 -62.15
CA SER A 3 24.23 28.56 -61.94
C SER A 3 24.93 27.93 -60.74
N ASN A 4 26.26 28.12 -60.61
CA ASN A 4 27.04 27.54 -59.51
C ASN A 4 26.65 28.09 -58.13
N ARG A 5 26.29 29.38 -58.02
CA ARG A 5 25.84 29.97 -56.74
C ARG A 5 24.53 29.36 -56.25
N LYS A 6 23.58 29.05 -57.14
CA LYS A 6 22.32 28.39 -56.76
C LYS A 6 22.58 26.99 -56.24
N LEU A 7 23.45 26.22 -56.91
CA LEU A 7 23.82 24.87 -56.49
C LEU A 7 24.52 24.84 -55.12
N THR A 8 25.38 25.83 -54.83
CA THR A 8 26.02 25.97 -53.50
C THR A 8 25.01 26.31 -52.41
N VAL A 9 24.01 27.14 -52.71
CA VAL A 9 22.96 27.51 -51.75
C VAL A 9 22.06 26.31 -51.45
N TYR A 10 21.63 25.51 -52.44
CA TYR A 10 20.85 24.30 -52.20
C TYR A 10 21.60 23.30 -51.31
N ASN A 11 22.87 23.02 -51.60
CA ASN A 11 23.70 22.13 -50.80
C ASN A 11 23.91 22.63 -49.36
N LEU A 12 23.88 23.95 -49.14
CA LEU A 12 24.00 24.56 -47.80
C LEU A 12 22.69 24.41 -47.02
N VAL A 13 21.55 24.61 -47.69
CA VAL A 13 20.21 24.44 -47.12
C VAL A 13 19.97 22.98 -46.74
N ASP A 14 20.34 22.02 -47.60
CA ASP A 14 20.19 20.59 -47.33
C ASP A 14 21.04 20.15 -46.12
N LYS A 15 22.28 20.65 -46.01
CA LYS A 15 23.14 20.39 -44.84
C LYS A 15 22.56 20.97 -43.54
N LEU A 16 21.95 22.15 -43.60
CA LEU A 16 21.27 22.77 -42.46
C LEU A 16 20.05 21.96 -42.03
N ILE A 17 19.23 21.50 -42.98
CA ILE A 17 18.03 20.68 -42.71
C ILE A 17 18.44 19.34 -42.09
N ILE A 18 19.45 18.67 -42.63
CA ILE A 18 19.98 17.42 -42.08
C ILE A 18 20.53 17.65 -40.67
N GLY A 19 21.30 18.72 -40.45
CA GLY A 19 21.81 19.08 -39.13
C GLY A 19 20.70 19.31 -38.10
N LEU A 20 19.66 20.05 -38.48
CA LEU A 20 18.50 20.34 -37.61
C LEU A 20 17.69 19.07 -37.30
N SER A 21 17.50 18.21 -38.31
CA SER A 21 16.81 16.92 -38.16
C SER A 21 17.58 15.97 -37.23
N VAL A 22 18.90 15.89 -37.37
CA VAL A 22 19.76 15.09 -36.49
C VAL A 22 19.74 15.63 -35.06
N CYS A 23 19.83 16.94 -34.86
CA CYS A 23 19.70 17.55 -33.53
C CYS A 23 18.34 17.25 -32.88
N MET A 24 17.24 17.34 -33.64
CA MET A 24 15.90 17.05 -33.13
C MET A 24 15.76 15.57 -32.72
N LEU A 25 16.34 14.65 -33.51
CA LEU A 25 16.37 13.21 -33.19
C LEU A 25 17.24 12.91 -31.95
N ILE A 26 18.34 13.64 -31.74
CA ILE A 26 19.18 13.52 -30.54
C ILE A 26 18.43 14.06 -29.31
N SER A 27 17.72 15.17 -29.42
CA SER A 27 16.90 15.70 -28.31
C SER A 27 15.75 14.76 -27.94
N LEU A 28 15.18 14.04 -28.92
CA LEU A 28 14.14 13.03 -28.69
C LEU A 28 14.67 11.78 -27.97
N THR A 29 15.95 11.42 -28.13
CA THR A 29 16.56 10.28 -27.41
C THR A 29 17.09 10.67 -26.02
N PHE A 30 17.29 11.96 -25.76
CA PHE A 30 17.72 12.48 -24.46
C PHE A 30 16.57 12.75 -23.47
N CYS A 31 15.31 12.72 -23.93
CA CYS A 31 14.15 12.62 -23.05
C CYS A 31 13.88 11.16 -22.68
N ARG A 32 14.85 10.49 -22.06
CA ARG A 32 14.52 9.39 -21.15
C ARG A 32 13.99 10.05 -19.90
N GLY A 33 12.68 9.99 -19.69
CA GLY A 33 12.05 10.55 -18.51
C GLY A 33 12.63 9.91 -17.26
N ASP A 34 13.36 10.70 -16.47
CA ASP A 34 13.66 10.39 -15.09
C ASP A 34 12.32 10.25 -14.38
N SER A 35 11.83 9.01 -14.29
CA SER A 35 10.47 8.73 -13.87
C SER A 35 10.43 8.73 -12.34
N PHE A 36 10.53 9.92 -11.76
CA PHE A 36 9.99 10.13 -10.44
C PHE A 36 8.47 10.16 -10.55
N LEU A 37 7.77 9.48 -9.63
CA LEU A 37 6.32 9.58 -9.50
C LEU A 37 5.95 11.07 -9.52
N SER A 38 5.00 11.43 -10.37
CA SER A 38 4.44 12.77 -10.35
C SER A 38 3.87 13.09 -8.97
N LEU A 39 3.84 14.37 -8.61
CA LEU A 39 3.25 14.81 -7.34
C LEU A 39 1.83 14.24 -7.13
N SER A 40 1.04 14.17 -8.21
CA SER A 40 -0.30 13.57 -8.19
C SER A 40 -0.28 12.07 -7.90
N GLU A 41 0.70 11.31 -8.40
CA GLU A 41 0.85 9.89 -8.06
C GLU A 41 1.23 9.69 -6.59
N MET A 42 2.04 10.58 -6.02
CA MET A 42 2.38 10.56 -4.60
C MET A 42 1.18 10.90 -3.71
N GLU A 43 0.39 11.90 -4.09
CA GLU A 43 -0.86 12.24 -3.41
C GLU A 43 -1.82 11.04 -3.44
N ASN A 44 -1.93 10.33 -4.58
CA ASN A 44 -2.75 9.13 -4.68
C ASN A 44 -2.26 7.99 -3.78
N LEU A 45 -0.95 7.81 -3.61
CA LEU A 45 -0.39 6.83 -2.67
C LEU A 45 -0.74 7.18 -1.22
N PHE A 46 -0.68 8.47 -0.87
CA PHE A 46 -1.06 8.94 0.45
C PHE A 46 -2.57 8.78 0.72
N ASP A 47 -3.42 9.09 -0.25
CA ASP A 47 -4.86 8.84 -0.14
C ASP A 47 -5.17 7.34 0.00
N THR A 48 -4.42 6.49 -0.72
CA THR A 48 -4.53 5.03 -0.59
C THR A 48 -4.20 4.56 0.83
N GLU A 49 -3.15 5.12 1.44
CA GLU A 49 -2.77 4.86 2.83
C GLU A 49 -3.86 5.32 3.81
N GLN A 50 -4.40 6.52 3.65
CA GLN A 50 -5.51 6.99 4.50
C GLN A 50 -6.73 6.07 4.44
N ASP A 51 -7.08 5.62 3.24
CA ASP A 51 -8.21 4.71 3.06
C ASP A 51 -7.92 3.32 3.62
N LEU A 52 -6.67 2.85 3.56
CA LEU A 52 -6.26 1.63 4.26
C LEU A 52 -6.40 1.77 5.78
N VAL A 53 -5.95 2.89 6.34
CA VAL A 53 -6.08 3.16 7.79
C VAL A 53 -7.55 3.18 8.21
N LYS A 54 -8.44 3.81 7.42
CA LYS A 54 -9.89 3.78 7.68
C LYS A 54 -10.45 2.35 7.59
N ALA A 55 -10.12 1.63 6.52
CA ALA A 55 -10.58 0.26 6.30
C ALA A 55 -10.13 -0.69 7.42
N VAL A 56 -8.89 -0.57 7.89
CA VAL A 56 -8.36 -1.35 9.02
C VAL A 56 -9.09 -1.01 10.31
N ASN A 57 -9.36 0.27 10.58
CA ASN A 57 -10.13 0.68 11.76
C ASN A 57 -11.57 0.14 11.72
N ASP A 58 -12.21 0.16 10.55
CA ASP A 58 -13.56 -0.39 10.38
C ASP A 58 -13.57 -1.91 10.54
N TYR A 59 -12.57 -2.60 9.98
CA TYR A 59 -12.38 -4.04 10.21
C TYR A 59 -12.18 -4.36 11.69
N ILE A 60 -11.32 -3.63 12.40
CA ILE A 60 -11.10 -3.81 13.84
C ILE A 60 -12.41 -3.60 14.62
N ARG A 61 -13.20 -2.59 14.27
CA ARG A 61 -14.50 -2.34 14.92
C ARG A 61 -15.47 -3.49 14.71
N LEU A 62 -15.59 -3.99 13.47
CA LEU A 62 -16.44 -5.12 13.14
C LEU A 62 -15.99 -6.40 13.85
N ALA A 63 -14.70 -6.71 13.77
CA ALA A 63 -14.12 -7.90 14.42
C ALA A 63 -14.32 -7.86 15.95
N ASN A 64 -14.15 -6.70 16.58
CA ASN A 64 -14.42 -6.56 18.02
C ASN A 64 -15.89 -6.78 18.36
N PHE A 65 -16.82 -6.25 17.55
CA PHE A 65 -18.25 -6.45 17.75
C PHE A 65 -18.63 -7.94 17.63
N GLU A 66 -18.14 -8.63 16.60
CA GLU A 66 -18.34 -10.08 16.43
C GLU A 66 -17.76 -10.87 17.60
N LEU A 67 -16.53 -10.54 18.03
CA LEU A 67 -15.90 -11.16 19.20
C LEU A 67 -16.71 -10.95 20.48
N ASP A 68 -17.31 -9.78 20.67
CA ASP A 68 -18.12 -9.50 21.86
C ASP A 68 -19.43 -10.30 21.86
N ILE A 69 -20.06 -10.51 20.71
CA ILE A 69 -21.21 -11.42 20.56
C ILE A 69 -20.79 -12.85 20.95
N ILE A 70 -19.69 -13.35 20.37
CA ILE A 70 -19.19 -14.71 20.62
C ILE A 70 -18.86 -14.89 22.10
N ARG A 71 -18.17 -13.92 22.72
CA ARG A 71 -17.85 -13.93 24.15
C ARG A 71 -19.09 -13.96 25.02
N GLY A 72 -20.12 -13.19 24.67
CA GLY A 72 -21.40 -13.17 25.38
C GLY A 72 -22.07 -14.55 25.38
N HIS A 73 -22.26 -15.13 24.19
CA HIS A 73 -22.85 -16.47 24.03
C HIS A 73 -22.04 -17.54 24.75
N PHE A 74 -20.71 -17.53 24.60
CA PHE A 74 -19.85 -18.53 25.24
C PHE A 74 -19.89 -18.42 26.77
N ARG A 75 -19.92 -17.19 27.31
CA ARG A 75 -20.00 -16.97 28.76
C ARG A 75 -21.28 -17.57 29.34
N GLU A 76 -22.43 -17.30 28.73
CA GLU A 76 -23.72 -17.83 29.19
C GLU A 76 -23.75 -19.36 29.10
N LEU A 77 -23.33 -19.93 27.97
CA LEU A 77 -23.30 -21.38 27.78
C LEU A 77 -22.32 -22.07 28.74
N SER A 78 -21.14 -21.50 28.97
CA SER A 78 -20.16 -22.04 29.90
C SER A 78 -20.70 -22.09 31.33
N LYS A 79 -21.46 -21.06 31.75
CA LYS A 79 -22.11 -21.02 33.05
C LYS A 79 -23.14 -22.15 33.17
N ILE A 80 -24.05 -22.26 32.20
CA ILE A 80 -25.08 -23.33 32.19
C ILE A 80 -24.41 -24.71 32.25
N GLN A 81 -23.38 -24.94 31.44
CA GLN A 81 -22.68 -26.22 31.43
C GLN A 81 -21.97 -26.52 32.77
N SER A 82 -21.40 -25.51 33.43
CA SER A 82 -20.77 -25.69 34.75
C SER A 82 -21.75 -26.09 35.86
N GLU A 83 -23.03 -25.72 35.72
CA GLU A 83 -24.08 -26.04 36.70
C GLU A 83 -24.64 -27.45 36.51
N ILE A 84 -24.46 -28.06 35.33
CA ILE A 84 -24.92 -29.41 35.00
C ILE A 84 -23.94 -30.45 35.57
N LYS A 85 -24.34 -31.12 36.65
CA LYS A 85 -23.55 -32.20 37.28
C LYS A 85 -23.80 -33.57 36.66
N ASP A 86 -25.03 -33.84 36.21
CA ASP A 86 -25.43 -35.08 35.56
C ASP A 86 -26.10 -34.77 34.21
N PRO A 87 -25.38 -34.96 33.09
CA PRO A 87 -25.93 -34.74 31.76
C PRO A 87 -27.11 -35.66 31.41
N ALA A 88 -27.17 -36.87 31.94
CA ALA A 88 -28.24 -37.81 31.61
C ALA A 88 -29.58 -37.30 32.15
N SER A 89 -29.65 -36.97 33.44
CA SER A 89 -30.83 -36.38 34.07
C SER A 89 -31.21 -35.01 33.45
N TYR A 90 -30.22 -34.21 33.04
CA TYR A 90 -30.50 -32.94 32.34
C TYR A 90 -31.21 -33.14 30.99
N MET A 91 -30.82 -34.17 30.23
CA MET A 91 -31.39 -34.49 28.91
C MET A 91 -32.72 -35.24 28.98
N GLU A 92 -33.06 -35.87 30.11
CA GLU A 92 -34.39 -36.45 30.34
C GLU A 92 -35.50 -35.40 30.29
N ASN A 93 -35.19 -34.13 30.59
CA ASN A 93 -36.11 -33.03 30.36
C ASN A 93 -36.17 -32.70 28.85
N PRO A 94 -37.32 -32.91 28.19
CA PRO A 94 -37.45 -32.73 26.75
C PRO A 94 -37.23 -31.28 26.30
N ILE A 95 -37.48 -30.30 27.17
CA ILE A 95 -37.22 -28.88 26.87
C ILE A 95 -35.72 -28.61 26.83
N ASN A 96 -34.95 -29.18 27.76
CA ASN A 96 -33.50 -29.05 27.78
C ASN A 96 -32.86 -29.73 26.56
N ALA A 97 -33.29 -30.96 26.24
CA ALA A 97 -32.85 -31.67 25.06
C ALA A 97 -33.17 -30.89 23.77
N TYR A 98 -34.38 -30.35 23.65
CA TYR A 98 -34.75 -29.47 22.55
C TYR A 98 -33.85 -28.24 22.47
N SER A 99 -33.58 -27.56 23.59
CA SER A 99 -32.70 -26.38 23.61
C SER A 99 -31.28 -26.72 23.15
N VAL A 100 -30.72 -27.85 23.57
CA VAL A 100 -29.39 -28.30 23.12
C VAL A 100 -29.39 -28.54 21.61
N VAL A 101 -30.38 -29.30 21.11
CA VAL A 101 -30.50 -29.59 19.66
C VAL A 101 -30.68 -28.30 18.87
N LYS A 102 -31.55 -27.38 19.32
CA LYS A 102 -31.76 -26.08 18.68
C LYS A 102 -30.46 -25.28 18.57
N ARG A 103 -29.67 -25.22 19.65
CA ARG A 103 -28.37 -24.52 19.63
C ARG A 103 -27.42 -25.14 18.61
N LEU A 104 -27.29 -26.46 18.60
CA LEU A 104 -26.40 -27.19 17.68
C LEU A 104 -26.79 -27.00 16.21
N VAL A 105 -28.09 -26.98 15.90
CA VAL A 105 -28.57 -26.87 14.53
C VAL A 105 -28.59 -25.43 14.01
N ASN A 106 -28.89 -24.45 14.86
CA ASN A 106 -29.14 -23.08 14.40
C ASN A 106 -28.08 -22.06 14.85
N GLU A 107 -27.63 -22.14 16.11
CA GLU A 107 -26.81 -21.08 16.73
C GLU A 107 -25.31 -21.30 16.53
N TRP A 108 -24.86 -22.56 16.59
CA TRP A 108 -23.47 -22.93 16.34
C TRP A 108 -23.03 -22.64 14.90
N PRO A 109 -23.80 -22.97 13.84
CA PRO A 109 -23.41 -22.62 12.48
C PRO A 109 -23.24 -21.11 12.27
N ALA A 110 -24.12 -20.29 12.84
CA ALA A 110 -23.99 -18.84 12.78
C ALA A 110 -22.71 -18.34 13.47
N THR A 111 -22.35 -18.96 14.60
CA THR A 111 -21.11 -18.65 15.33
C THR A 111 -19.86 -19.01 14.52
N PHE A 112 -19.86 -20.17 13.85
CA PHE A 112 -18.74 -20.56 12.98
C PHE A 112 -18.57 -19.62 11.78
N ASN A 113 -19.67 -19.15 11.19
CA ASN A 113 -19.60 -18.18 10.10
C ASN A 113 -18.94 -16.84 10.52
N LEU A 114 -19.13 -16.41 11.77
CA LEU A 114 -18.45 -15.21 12.30
C LEU A 114 -16.93 -15.42 12.45
N LEU A 115 -16.48 -16.66 12.68
CA LEU A 115 -15.06 -16.98 12.87
C LEU A 115 -14.29 -17.09 11.55
N GLU A 116 -14.95 -17.44 10.45
CA GLU A 116 -14.27 -17.65 9.16
C GLU A 116 -13.75 -16.34 8.54
N GLY A 117 -14.42 -15.22 8.80
CA GLY A 117 -13.98 -13.87 8.42
C GLY A 117 -13.77 -13.65 6.91
N SER A 118 -13.70 -12.39 6.49
CA SER A 118 -13.18 -12.04 5.16
C SER A 118 -12.34 -10.78 5.27
N VAL A 119 -11.10 -10.85 4.77
CA VAL A 119 -10.23 -9.68 4.66
C VAL A 119 -10.48 -9.07 3.28
N PRO A 120 -10.81 -7.78 3.18
CA PRO A 120 -10.92 -7.13 1.89
C PRO A 120 -9.54 -7.10 1.21
N GLU A 121 -9.45 -7.65 0.01
CA GLU A 121 -8.24 -7.60 -0.81
C GLU A 121 -8.09 -6.18 -1.38
N LYS A 122 -7.10 -5.43 -0.88
CA LYS A 122 -6.72 -4.13 -1.46
C LYS A 122 -5.38 -4.27 -2.18
N LYS A 123 -5.34 -3.86 -3.44
CA LYS A 123 -4.15 -3.92 -4.27
C LYS A 123 -3.14 -2.87 -3.81
N LEU A 124 -1.96 -3.33 -3.38
CA LEU A 124 -0.84 -2.48 -2.95
C LEU A 124 0.11 -2.21 -4.13
N PRO A 125 0.90 -1.13 -4.06
CA PRO A 125 1.95 -0.87 -5.05
C PRO A 125 3.01 -1.98 -5.02
N ASP A 126 3.55 -2.31 -6.19
CA ASP A 126 4.63 -3.28 -6.35
C ASP A 126 5.98 -2.69 -5.91
N ASN A 127 6.96 -3.56 -5.66
CA ASN A 127 8.29 -3.20 -5.18
C ASN A 127 9.06 -2.20 -6.09
N TRP A 128 8.76 -2.15 -7.40
CA TRP A 128 9.43 -1.21 -8.30
C TRP A 128 9.26 0.25 -7.89
N VAL A 129 8.11 0.60 -7.29
CA VAL A 129 7.84 1.96 -6.79
C VAL A 129 8.84 2.38 -5.72
N LEU A 130 9.24 1.43 -4.86
CA LEU A 130 10.24 1.67 -3.82
C LEU A 130 11.63 1.90 -4.42
N LYS A 131 12.00 1.14 -5.46
CA LYS A 131 13.31 1.30 -6.14
C LYS A 131 13.43 2.66 -6.82
N ASP A 132 12.37 3.08 -7.50
CA ASP A 132 12.33 4.40 -8.16
C ASP A 132 12.42 5.52 -7.12
N MET A 133 11.75 5.37 -5.97
CA MET A 133 11.87 6.31 -4.84
C MET A 133 13.31 6.38 -4.31
N VAL A 134 13.99 5.23 -4.10
CA VAL A 134 15.38 5.21 -3.63
C VAL A 134 16.30 5.91 -4.62
N SER A 135 16.18 5.63 -5.91
CA SER A 135 16.97 6.29 -6.96
C SER A 135 16.79 7.81 -6.92
N TRP A 136 15.54 8.27 -6.78
CA TRP A 136 15.23 9.68 -6.67
C TRP A 136 15.80 10.32 -5.39
N ILE A 137 15.69 9.66 -4.23
CA ILE A 137 16.24 10.15 -2.96
C ILE A 137 17.76 10.38 -3.08
N VAL A 138 18.48 9.44 -3.68
CA VAL A 138 19.93 9.53 -3.89
C VAL A 138 20.26 10.70 -4.83
N GLN A 139 19.54 10.83 -5.95
CA GLN A 139 19.73 11.93 -6.88
C GLN A 139 19.47 13.29 -6.23
N TRP A 140 18.33 13.42 -5.54
CA TRP A 140 17.94 14.64 -4.83
C TRP A 140 18.98 15.05 -3.79
N GLN A 141 19.50 14.07 -3.02
CA GLN A 141 20.55 14.32 -2.02
C GLN A 141 21.81 14.92 -2.66
N LEU A 142 22.24 14.36 -3.80
CA LEU A 142 23.41 14.84 -4.54
C LEU A 142 23.19 16.23 -5.12
N GLU A 143 22.01 16.51 -5.69
CA GLU A 143 21.66 17.81 -6.26
C GLU A 143 21.59 18.92 -5.21
N ASN A 144 21.12 18.61 -4.01
CA ASN A 144 20.92 19.58 -2.93
C ASN A 144 22.09 19.65 -1.93
N GLY A 145 23.12 18.82 -2.10
CA GLY A 145 24.31 18.81 -1.23
C GLY A 145 24.02 18.44 0.23
N VAL A 146 23.01 17.59 0.46
CA VAL A 146 22.55 17.23 1.82
C VAL A 146 23.40 16.07 2.37
N SER A 147 23.85 16.19 3.62
CA SER A 147 24.65 15.13 4.26
C SER A 147 23.79 13.89 4.55
N ALA A 148 24.40 12.70 4.50
CA ALA A 148 23.70 11.45 4.83
C ALA A 148 23.16 11.46 6.28
N GLU A 149 23.84 12.13 7.21
CA GLU A 149 23.37 12.30 8.60
C GLU A 149 22.09 13.15 8.64
N THR A 150 22.05 14.24 7.87
CA THR A 150 20.87 15.12 7.77
C THR A 150 19.69 14.38 7.13
N MET A 151 19.94 13.58 6.08
CA MET A 151 18.96 12.71 5.44
C MET A 151 18.40 11.68 6.43
N ALA A 152 19.28 10.95 7.12
CA ALA A 152 18.88 9.90 8.06
C ALA A 152 18.03 10.42 9.22
N ARG A 153 18.28 11.64 9.68
CA ARG A 153 17.48 12.29 10.72
C ARG A 153 16.19 12.92 10.22
N GLY A 154 15.95 12.94 8.90
CA GLY A 154 14.78 13.58 8.30
C GLY A 154 14.74 15.10 8.49
N LEU A 155 15.89 15.74 8.75
CA LEU A 155 15.99 17.18 9.06
C LEU A 155 16.14 18.02 7.79
N LEU A 156 15.08 18.05 6.96
CA LEU A 156 15.08 18.71 5.65
C LEU A 156 14.23 19.99 5.67
N ASN A 157 14.87 21.16 5.49
CA ASN A 157 14.28 22.48 5.21
C ASN A 157 12.85 22.76 5.75
N GLY A 158 12.68 22.75 7.07
CA GLY A 158 11.47 23.28 7.73
C GLY A 158 10.23 22.38 7.67
N THR A 159 10.36 21.12 7.23
CA THR A 159 9.31 20.12 7.38
C THR A 159 9.33 19.50 8.78
N LEU A 160 8.17 19.05 9.26
CA LEU A 160 8.08 18.35 10.54
C LEU A 160 8.79 16.99 10.42
N PRO A 161 9.75 16.66 11.31
CA PRO A 161 10.45 15.39 11.25
C PRO A 161 9.54 14.27 11.76
N HIS A 162 8.70 13.73 10.87
CA HIS A 162 7.83 12.59 11.16
C HIS A 162 8.42 11.24 10.73
N ALA A 163 9.53 11.26 9.98
CA ALA A 163 10.24 10.07 9.51
C ALA A 163 11.74 10.19 9.80
N HIS A 164 12.35 9.06 10.14
CA HIS A 164 13.80 8.89 10.29
C HIS A 164 14.19 7.57 9.67
N LEU A 165 15.39 7.51 9.08
CA LEU A 165 15.91 6.28 8.51
C LEU A 165 16.54 5.43 9.61
N THR A 166 16.18 4.15 9.65
CA THR A 166 16.86 3.15 10.47
C THR A 166 18.18 2.73 9.82
N ALA A 167 19.01 1.97 10.54
CA ALA A 167 20.23 1.42 9.98
C ALA A 167 19.97 0.49 8.77
N GLY A 168 18.82 -0.19 8.74
CA GLY A 168 18.39 -1.01 7.60
C GLY A 168 18.05 -0.15 6.39
N ASP A 169 17.24 0.90 6.59
CA ASP A 169 16.87 1.82 5.51
C ASP A 169 18.10 2.50 4.89
N CYS A 170 19.09 2.86 5.72
CA CYS A 170 20.36 3.40 5.24
C CYS A 170 21.15 2.39 4.40
N TYR A 171 21.11 1.10 4.74
CA TYR A 171 21.73 0.06 3.93
C TYR A 171 20.98 -0.09 2.59
N ASP A 172 19.65 -0.11 2.62
CA ASP A 172 18.82 -0.26 1.42
C ASP A 172 18.94 0.92 0.44
N ILE A 173 19.23 2.12 0.95
CA ILE A 173 19.46 3.33 0.13
C ILE A 173 20.90 3.43 -0.38
N ALA A 174 21.88 2.89 0.34
CA ALA A 174 23.31 3.03 0.01
C ALA A 174 23.81 2.02 -1.04
N VAL A 175 23.06 0.96 -1.30
CA VAL A 175 23.40 -0.13 -2.24
C VAL A 175 22.81 0.14 -3.62
#